data_AF-A0A1F6DDY0-F1
#
_entry.id   AF-A0A1F6DDY0-F1
#
_cell.length_a   1.000
_cell.length_b   1.000
_cell.length_c   1.000
_cell.angle_alpha   90.00
_cell.angle_beta   90.00
_cell.angle_gamma   90.00
#
_symmetry.space_group_name_H-M   'P 1'
#
loop_
_entity.id
_entity.type
_entity.pdbx_description
1 polymer ?
#
loop_
_entity_poly.entity_id
_entity_poly.type
_entity_poly.pdbx_seq_one_letter_code
_entity_poly.pdbx_strand_id
1 'polypeptide(L)'
;MAGTTKRAGGKYAKSHSTMIPAAALVCKALERLPEVTRISLGFITAGMRTVATRRIKIVTANDAALKLSIRDHISHQEIYVYLGTALDKDSAIQALKKIATREHMAVNGEI
;
A
#
# COMPACT_ATOMS: atom_id res chain seq x y z
N MET A 1 31.86 -4.08 -13.32
CA MET A 1 31.17 -5.00 -12.39
C MET A 1 29.70 -4.61 -12.35
N ALA A 2 28.81 -5.43 -12.91
CA ALA A 2 27.37 -5.19 -12.85
C ALA A 2 26.84 -5.59 -11.46
N GLY A 3 26.58 -4.61 -10.60
CA GLY A 3 26.01 -4.83 -9.28
C GLY A 3 24.55 -5.25 -9.37
N THR A 4 24.28 -6.55 -9.48
CA THR A 4 22.93 -7.09 -9.30
C THR A 4 22.54 -6.89 -7.84
N THR A 5 21.79 -5.83 -7.55
CA THR A 5 21.14 -5.65 -6.25
C THR A 5 20.03 -6.70 -6.12
N LYS A 6 20.41 -7.94 -5.78
CA LYS A 6 19.45 -8.94 -5.30
C LYS A 6 18.77 -8.31 -4.09
N ARG A 7 17.49 -7.94 -4.22
CA ARG A 7 16.66 -7.62 -3.05
C ARG A 7 16.69 -8.89 -2.20
N ALA A 8 17.45 -8.87 -1.11
CA ALA A 8 17.46 -9.96 -0.15
C ALA A 8 16.00 -10.27 0.17
N GLY A 9 15.62 -11.56 0.16
CA GLY A 9 14.28 -12.03 0.51
C GLY A 9 13.96 -11.85 1.99
N GLY A 10 14.20 -10.65 2.51
CA GLY A 10 13.86 -10.24 3.86
C GLY A 10 12.35 -10.06 3.96
N LYS A 11 11.83 -10.32 5.16
CA LYS A 11 10.42 -10.06 5.46
C LYS A 11 10.20 -8.55 5.42
N TYR A 12 9.19 -8.10 4.66
CA TYR A 12 8.81 -6.69 4.61
C TYR A 12 8.45 -6.14 6.01
N ALA A 13 7.77 -6.94 6.83
CA ALA A 13 7.54 -6.66 8.25
C ALA A 13 7.83 -7.89 9.11
N LYS A 14 8.01 -7.69 10.42
CA LYS A 14 8.26 -8.77 11.40
C LYS A 14 7.18 -9.87 11.36
N SER A 15 5.92 -9.47 11.12
CA SER A 15 4.73 -10.34 11.20
C SER A 15 4.31 -10.95 9.86
N HIS A 16 4.54 -10.26 8.74
CA HIS A 16 4.15 -10.69 7.40
C HIS A 16 5.23 -10.29 6.40
N SER A 17 5.62 -11.24 5.55
CA SER A 17 6.69 -11.04 4.54
C SER A 17 6.16 -10.86 3.13
N THR A 18 4.93 -11.31 2.87
CA THR A 18 4.40 -11.46 1.52
C THR A 18 3.51 -10.27 1.17
N MET A 19 3.71 -9.72 -0.02
CA MET A 19 2.87 -8.66 -0.59
C MET A 19 2.45 -9.03 -2.00
N ILE A 20 1.23 -8.68 -2.38
CA ILE A 20 0.81 -8.71 -3.78
C ILE A 20 1.59 -7.67 -4.59
N PRO A 21 1.82 -7.85 -5.90
CA PRO A 21 2.63 -6.93 -6.70
C PRO A 21 2.16 -5.48 -6.62
N ALA A 22 0.85 -5.24 -6.72
CA ALA A 22 0.26 -3.91 -6.55
C ALA A 22 0.55 -3.29 -5.16
N ALA A 23 0.47 -4.09 -4.10
CA ALA A 23 0.75 -3.65 -2.74
C ALA A 23 2.21 -3.23 -2.57
N ALA A 24 3.15 -3.99 -3.14
CA ALA A 24 4.57 -3.69 -3.05
C ALA A 24 4.92 -2.31 -3.66
N LEU A 25 4.25 -1.91 -4.75
CA LEU A 25 4.45 -0.60 -5.38
C LEU A 25 3.99 0.54 -4.47
N VAL A 26 2.80 0.38 -3.88
CA VAL A 26 2.20 1.37 -2.97
C VAL A 26 3.04 1.50 -1.70
N CYS A 27 3.34 0.37 -1.06
CA CYS A 27 4.16 0.28 0.14
C CYS A 27 5.53 0.94 -0.03
N LYS A 28 6.26 0.61 -1.10
CA LYS A 28 7.59 1.17 -1.37
C LYS A 28 7.58 2.70 -1.54
N ALA A 29 6.47 3.25 -2.01
CA ALA A 29 6.33 4.68 -2.18
C ALA A 29 5.94 5.36 -0.86
N LEU A 30 5.09 4.73 -0.05
CA LEU A 30 4.72 5.20 1.29
C LEU A 30 5.90 5.19 2.27
N GLU A 31 6.78 4.18 2.21
CA GLU A 31 8.00 4.11 3.04
C GLU A 31 8.94 5.30 2.86
N ARG A 32 8.81 6.04 1.75
CA ARG A 32 9.64 7.22 1.47
C ARG A 32 9.06 8.50 2.05
N LEU A 33 7.83 8.46 2.56
CA LEU A 33 7.18 9.62 3.15
C LEU A 33 7.61 9.76 4.61
N PRO A 34 8.10 10.94 5.03
CA PRO A 34 8.59 11.14 6.40
C PRO A 34 7.47 11.04 7.45
N GLU A 35 6.23 11.30 7.03
CA GLU A 35 5.05 11.21 7.87
C GLU A 35 4.59 9.78 8.18
N VAL A 36 5.05 8.79 7.42
CA VAL A 36 4.68 7.37 7.62
C VAL A 36 5.61 6.78 8.67
N THR A 37 5.06 6.50 9.85
CA THR A 37 5.82 5.94 10.99
C THR A 37 5.91 4.43 10.92
N ARG A 38 4.86 3.76 10.42
CA ARG A 38 4.79 2.30 10.34
C ARG A 38 3.83 1.84 9.26
N ILE A 39 4.20 0.75 8.58
CA ILE A 39 3.31 0.00 7.69
C ILE A 39 3.11 -1.40 8.27
N SER A 40 1.86 -1.81 8.41
CA SER A 40 1.48 -3.16 8.84
C SER A 40 0.75 -3.86 7.71
N LEU A 41 1.26 -5.02 7.31
CA LEU A 41 0.60 -5.87 6.33
C LEU A 41 -0.53 -6.65 6.99
N GLY A 42 -1.73 -6.56 6.41
CA GLY A 42 -2.88 -7.38 6.77
C GLY A 42 -3.01 -8.62 5.87
N PHE A 43 -4.21 -9.17 5.85
CA PHE A 43 -4.52 -10.41 5.13
C PHE A 43 -4.38 -10.25 3.60
N ILE A 44 -3.95 -11.33 2.96
CA ILE A 44 -4.01 -11.50 1.50
C ILE A 44 -5.12 -12.50 1.20
N THR A 45 -6.05 -12.09 0.36
CA THR A 45 -7.06 -12.97 -0.20
C THR A 45 -6.71 -13.26 -1.66
N ALA A 46 -6.38 -14.52 -1.95
CA ALA A 46 -6.09 -15.01 -3.30
C ALA A 46 -7.33 -15.65 -3.95
N GLY A 47 -7.28 -15.91 -5.27
CA GLY A 47 -8.34 -16.62 -5.98
C GLY A 47 -9.65 -15.83 -6.12
N MET A 48 -9.59 -14.51 -6.02
CA MET A 48 -10.78 -13.67 -6.16
C MET A 48 -11.11 -13.43 -7.64
N ARG A 49 -12.37 -13.06 -7.92
CA ARG A 49 -12.84 -12.77 -9.29
C ARG A 49 -11.90 -11.83 -10.05
N THR A 50 -11.51 -12.22 -11.26
CA THR A 50 -10.65 -11.40 -12.12
C THR A 50 -11.20 -9.99 -12.31
N VAL A 51 -10.33 -8.99 -12.18
CA VAL A 51 -10.65 -7.58 -12.49
C VAL A 51 -9.65 -7.01 -13.50
N ALA A 52 -10.15 -6.23 -14.45
CA ALA A 52 -9.32 -5.59 -15.47
C ALA A 52 -8.46 -4.45 -14.91
N THR A 53 -9.00 -3.73 -13.91
CA THR A 53 -8.36 -2.54 -13.33
C THR A 53 -7.95 -2.80 -11.89
N ARG A 54 -6.68 -2.55 -11.59
CA ARG A 54 -6.18 -2.52 -10.21
C ARG A 54 -6.77 -1.32 -9.49
N ARG A 55 -7.09 -1.47 -8.21
CA ARG A 55 -7.70 -0.39 -7.42
C ARG A 55 -7.18 -0.33 -6.00
N ILE A 56 -7.12 0.88 -5.45
CA ILE A 56 -6.82 1.15 -4.06
C ILE A 56 -8.09 1.75 -3.45
N LYS A 57 -8.64 1.10 -2.44
CA LYS A 57 -9.66 1.71 -1.59
C LYS A 57 -8.99 2.27 -0.34
N ILE A 58 -9.16 3.56 -0.09
CA ILE A 58 -8.62 4.24 1.09
C ILE A 58 -9.75 4.38 2.11
N VAL A 59 -9.48 4.00 3.36
CA VAL A 59 -10.40 4.15 4.48
C VAL A 59 -9.64 4.72 5.66
N THR A 60 -10.18 5.77 6.28
CA THR A 60 -9.66 6.29 7.54
C THR A 60 -9.96 5.28 8.65
N ALA A 61 -8.90 4.70 9.23
CA ALA A 61 -9.03 3.63 10.22
C ALA A 61 -9.11 4.18 11.64
N ASN A 62 -8.27 5.19 11.96
CA ASN A 62 -8.20 5.93 13.23
C ASN A 62 -7.64 7.35 12.96
N ASP A 63 -7.49 8.19 13.99
CA ASP A 63 -6.99 9.57 13.88
C ASP A 63 -5.63 9.72 13.19
N ALA A 64 -4.74 8.72 13.30
CA ALA A 64 -3.43 8.72 12.64
C ALA A 64 -3.18 7.42 11.85
N ALA A 65 -4.23 6.77 11.32
CA ALA A 65 -4.07 5.55 10.53
C ALA A 65 -5.00 5.48 9.32
N LEU A 66 -4.45 5.00 8.20
CA LEU A 66 -5.15 4.69 6.97
C LEU A 66 -5.17 3.18 6.75
N LYS A 67 -6.34 2.64 6.43
CA LYS A 67 -6.50 1.28 5.91
C LYS A 67 -6.59 1.36 4.39
N LEU A 68 -5.63 0.72 3.73
CA LEU A 68 -5.57 0.55 2.30
C LEU A 68 -6.04 -0.85 1.94
N SER A 69 -7.04 -0.91 1.07
CA SER A 69 -7.57 -2.14 0.50
C SER A 69 -7.13 -2.19 -0.96
N ILE A 70 -6.06 -2.93 -1.22
CA ILE A 70 -5.37 -2.96 -2.51
C ILE A 70 -5.83 -4.17 -3.29
N ARG A 71 -6.37 -3.93 -4.48
CA ARG A 71 -6.87 -4.94 -5.39
C ARG A 71 -5.93 -5.07 -6.59
N ASP A 72 -5.46 -6.29 -6.81
CA ASP A 72 -4.81 -6.71 -8.05
C ASP A 72 -5.75 -7.60 -8.88
N HIS A 73 -5.23 -8.15 -9.98
CA HIS A 73 -5.99 -8.92 -10.96
C HIS A 73 -6.85 -10.05 -10.34
N ILE A 74 -6.27 -10.92 -9.51
CA ILE A 74 -6.95 -12.05 -8.84
C ILE A 74 -6.80 -12.06 -7.31
N SER A 75 -6.21 -11.00 -6.75
CA SER A 75 -5.84 -10.96 -5.34
C SER A 75 -6.19 -9.62 -4.71
N HIS A 76 -6.39 -9.65 -3.40
CA HIS A 76 -6.63 -8.48 -2.59
C HIS A 76 -5.73 -8.54 -1.37
N GLN A 77 -5.23 -7.38 -0.93
CA GLN A 77 -4.45 -7.26 0.29
C GLN A 77 -4.89 -6.04 1.08
N GLU A 78 -5.02 -6.23 2.38
CA GLU A 78 -5.22 -5.13 3.33
C GLU A 78 -3.87 -4.65 3.88
N ILE A 79 -3.70 -3.34 3.98
CA ILE A 79 -2.49 -2.72 4.51
C ILE A 79 -2.91 -1.57 5.42
N TYR A 80 -2.26 -1.47 6.58
CA TYR A 80 -2.46 -0.38 7.52
C TYR A 80 -1.24 0.52 7.50
N VAL A 81 -1.46 1.81 7.31
CA VAL A 81 -0.43 2.85 7.27
C VAL A 81 -0.67 3.73 8.48
N TYR A 82 0.32 3.78 9.36
CA TYR A 82 0.30 4.64 10.54
C TYR A 82 1.12 5.89 10.25
N LEU A 83 0.55 7.03 10.62
CA LEU A 83 1.11 8.36 10.41
C LEU A 83 1.56 8.94 11.75
N GLY A 84 2.45 9.92 11.71
CA GLY A 84 2.92 10.62 12.90
C GLY A 84 1.81 11.44 13.55
N THR A 85 1.04 12.18 12.73
CA THR A 85 -0.07 13.01 13.20
C THR A 85 -1.31 12.87 12.31
N ALA A 86 -2.46 13.35 12.79
CA ALA A 86 -3.69 13.37 12.02
C ALA A 86 -3.64 14.32 10.81
N LEU A 87 -2.83 15.37 10.89
CA LEU A 87 -2.67 16.38 9.84
C LEU A 87 -1.94 15.83 8.61
N ASP A 88 -1.14 14.77 8.79
CA ASP A 88 -0.37 14.15 7.72
C ASP A 88 -1.21 13.21 6.83
N LYS A 89 -2.51 13.05 7.13
CA LYS A 89 -3.39 12.20 6.32
C LYS A 89 -3.55 12.72 4.91
N ASP A 90 -3.73 14.04 4.76
CA ASP A 90 -4.01 14.64 3.47
C ASP A 90 -2.78 14.56 2.55
N SER A 91 -1.58 14.78 3.08
CA SER A 91 -0.32 14.60 2.34
C SER A 91 -0.14 13.14 1.91
N ALA A 92 -0.38 12.18 2.81
CA ALA A 92 -0.31 10.76 2.50
C ALA A 92 -1.35 10.34 1.43
N ILE A 93 -2.58 10.85 1.50
CA ILE A 93 -3.64 10.58 0.52
C ILE A 93 -3.27 11.19 -0.84
N GLN A 94 -2.74 12.40 -0.89
CA GLN A 94 -2.28 13.02 -2.13
C GLN A 94 -1.11 12.23 -2.75
N ALA A 95 -0.16 11.78 -1.94
CA ALA A 95 0.91 10.91 -2.39
C ALA A 95 0.36 9.60 -2.98
N LEU A 96 -0.60 8.96 -2.31
CA LEU A 96 -1.28 7.76 -2.79
C LEU A 96 -1.98 7.98 -4.12
N LYS A 97 -2.71 9.09 -4.28
CA LYS A 97 -3.34 9.45 -5.57
C LYS A 97 -2.31 9.62 -6.67
N LYS A 98 -1.19 10.29 -6.40
CA LYS A 98 -0.11 10.47 -7.38
C LYS A 98 0.52 9.14 -7.82
N ILE A 99 0.74 8.22 -6.87
CA ILE A 99 1.25 6.88 -7.15
C ILE A 99 0.22 6.08 -7.97
N ALA A 100 -1.05 6.10 -7.56
CA ALA A 100 -2.11 5.38 -8.24
C ALA A 100 -2.26 5.84 -9.71
N THR A 101 -2.21 7.15 -9.97
CA THR A 101 -2.22 7.68 -11.34
C THR A 101 -1.02 7.18 -12.15
N ARG A 102 0.19 7.17 -11.56
CA ARG A 102 1.41 6.69 -12.23
C ARG A 102 1.35 5.19 -12.56
N GLU A 103 0.78 4.38 -11.67
CA GLU A 103 0.70 2.92 -11.81
C GLU A 103 -0.62 2.48 -12.48
N HIS A 104 -1.40 3.41 -13.05
CA HIS A 104 -2.70 3.17 -13.68
C HIS A 104 -3.69 2.41 -12.78
N MET A 105 -3.74 2.76 -11.50
CA MET A 105 -4.65 2.20 -10.51
C MET A 105 -5.81 3.17 -10.24
N ALA A 106 -7.03 2.66 -10.14
CA ALA A 106 -8.18 3.45 -9.70
C ALA A 106 -8.13 3.69 -8.18
N VAL A 107 -8.43 4.90 -7.72
CA VAL A 107 -8.53 5.23 -6.30
C VAL A 107 -10.00 5.44 -5.94
N ASN A 108 -10.51 4.68 -4.97
CA ASN A 108 -11.89 4.77 -4.52
C ASN A 108 -11.97 5.06 -3.02
N GLY A 109 -12.87 5.96 -2.63
CA GLY A 109 -13.17 6.27 -1.24
C GLY A 109 -12.33 7.41 -0.67
N GLU A 110 -13.03 8.46 -0.26
CA GLU A 110 -12.60 9.45 0.72
C GLU A 110 -13.74 9.50 1.74
N ILE A 111 -13.43 9.21 3.01
CA ILE A 111 -14.29 9.53 4.14
C ILE A 111 -13.40 10.20 5.18
#